data_AF-A0A1I0S6I1-F1
#
_entry.id   AF-A0A1I0S6I1-F1
#
_cell.length_a   1.000
_cell.length_b   1.000
_cell.length_c   1.000
_cell.angle_alpha   90.00
_cell.angle_beta   90.00
_cell.angle_gamma   90.00
#
_symmetry.space_group_name_H-M   'P 1'
#
loop_
_entity.id
_entity.type
_entity.pdbx_description
1 polymer ?
#
loop_
_entity_poly.entity_id
_entity_poly.type
_entity_poly.pdbx_seq_one_letter_code
_entity_poly.pdbx_strand_id
1 'polypeptide(L)'
;MIKFLKYLFVTFALTSCLSPSDKIKDVILYQDSIGYWNYEWPRERADFYGFTFKFGKDGSISKYSFDKIEDRRTLFSDYGIEPRLKWGVANDSIFTIMNYNSQIKIMRYNKNTIWMYDKERKRSTMLIKVKGDLNIEK
;
A
#
# COMPACT_ATOMS: atom_id res chain seq x y z
N MET A 1 11.28 37.09 -27.08
CA MET A 1 11.13 36.77 -25.63
C MET A 1 9.74 36.19 -25.29
N ILE A 2 8.63 36.76 -25.78
CA ILE A 2 7.25 36.30 -25.48
C ILE A 2 6.92 34.88 -26.02
N LYS A 3 7.47 34.49 -27.18
CA LYS A 3 7.27 33.13 -27.73
C LYS A 3 7.87 32.03 -26.86
N PHE A 4 9.05 32.25 -26.29
CA PHE A 4 9.75 31.29 -25.42
C PHE A 4 8.98 31.05 -24.11
N LEU A 5 8.36 32.10 -23.56
CA LEU A 5 7.52 32.03 -22.37
C LEU A 5 6.23 31.21 -22.60
N LYS A 6 5.64 31.28 -23.81
CA LYS A 6 4.48 30.45 -24.18
C LYS A 6 4.85 28.96 -24.27
N TYR A 7 6.01 28.62 -24.81
CA TYR A 7 6.48 27.23 -24.83
C TYR A 7 6.78 26.70 -23.41
N LEU A 8 7.33 27.52 -22.53
CA LEU A 8 7.59 27.18 -21.13
C LEU A 8 6.28 26.92 -20.34
N PHE A 9 5.22 27.68 -20.63
CA PHE A 9 3.92 27.50 -19.98
C PHE A 9 3.19 26.24 -20.48
N VAL A 10 3.35 25.89 -21.75
CA VAL A 10 2.80 24.65 -22.34
C VAL A 10 3.55 23.41 -21.84
N THR A 11 4.86 23.48 -21.63
CA THR A 11 5.61 22.37 -21.03
C THR A 11 5.27 22.17 -19.55
N PHE A 12 5.07 23.24 -18.77
CA PHE A 12 4.63 23.13 -17.37
C PHE A 12 3.20 22.58 -17.21
N ALA A 13 2.31 22.86 -18.17
CA ALA A 13 0.93 22.36 -18.15
C ALA A 13 0.84 20.85 -18.46
N LEU A 14 1.82 20.28 -19.16
CA LEU A 14 1.85 18.86 -19.54
C LEU A 14 2.51 17.95 -18.50
N THR A 15 3.18 18.49 -17.47
CA THR A 15 4.07 17.71 -16.58
C THR A 15 3.52 17.33 -15.21
N SER A 16 2.29 17.69 -14.80
CA SER A 16 1.91 17.54 -13.37
C SER A 16 0.63 16.78 -13.03
N CYS A 17 -0.04 16.12 -13.98
CA CYS A 17 -1.14 15.23 -13.58
C CYS A 17 -0.58 13.83 -13.29
N LEU A 18 -0.27 13.57 -12.01
CA LEU A 18 0.04 12.22 -11.53
C LEU A 18 -1.06 11.25 -11.99
N SER A 19 -0.65 10.08 -12.49
CA SER A 19 -1.62 9.04 -12.85
C SER A 19 -2.41 8.62 -11.59
N PRO A 20 -3.62 8.06 -11.74
CA PRO A 20 -4.35 7.50 -10.61
C PRO A 20 -3.52 6.48 -9.80
N SER A 21 -2.68 5.70 -10.47
CA SER A 21 -1.74 4.77 -9.83
C SER A 21 -0.73 5.50 -8.96
N ASP A 22 -0.10 6.55 -9.48
CA ASP A 22 0.95 7.30 -8.77
C ASP A 22 0.39 7.98 -7.52
N LYS A 23 -0.80 8.59 -7.63
CA LYS A 23 -1.49 9.20 -6.48
C LYS A 23 -1.75 8.21 -5.35
N ILE A 24 -2.10 6.97 -5.68
CA ILE A 24 -2.32 5.91 -4.69
C ILE A 24 -0.99 5.42 -4.11
N LYS A 25 0.04 5.23 -4.95
CA LYS A 25 1.37 4.83 -4.50
C LYS A 25 1.97 5.86 -3.53
N ASP A 26 1.79 7.16 -3.79
CA ASP A 26 2.22 8.23 -2.89
C ASP A 26 1.55 8.14 -1.52
N VAL A 27 0.26 7.77 -1.49
CA VAL A 27 -0.46 7.50 -0.24
C VAL A 27 0.12 6.29 0.48
N ILE A 28 0.37 5.18 -0.25
CA ILE A 28 0.90 3.94 0.32
C ILE A 28 2.31 4.10 0.88
N LEU A 29 3.21 4.75 0.14
CA LEU A 29 4.65 4.81 0.43
C LEU A 29 5.03 5.89 1.47
N TYR A 30 4.11 6.80 1.80
CA TYR A 30 4.38 8.05 2.52
C TYR A 30 5.40 8.96 1.80
N GLN A 31 5.50 10.22 2.22
CA GLN A 31 6.45 11.19 1.63
C GLN A 31 7.93 10.79 1.90
N ASP A 32 8.12 9.93 2.89
CA ASP A 32 9.35 9.47 3.52
C ASP A 32 9.74 8.03 3.12
N SER A 33 9.08 7.47 2.09
CA SER A 33 9.46 6.28 1.30
C SER A 33 9.19 4.88 1.84
N ILE A 34 8.71 4.72 3.07
CA ILE A 34 8.38 3.42 3.67
C ILE A 34 7.01 3.46 4.32
N GLY A 35 6.07 2.66 3.79
CA GLY A 35 4.70 2.55 4.31
C GLY A 35 4.44 1.28 5.10
N TYR A 36 4.06 1.38 6.38
CA TYR A 36 3.60 0.24 7.19
C TYR A 36 2.08 0.23 7.32
N TRP A 37 1.44 -0.88 6.95
CA TRP A 37 -0.02 -0.97 6.87
C TRP A 37 -0.54 -2.26 7.50
N ASN A 38 -1.44 -2.13 8.47
CA ASN A 38 -2.21 -3.24 9.00
C ASN A 38 -3.27 -3.64 7.98
N TYR A 39 -3.31 -4.92 7.61
CA TYR A 39 -4.30 -5.46 6.69
C TYR A 39 -5.48 -6.02 7.48
N GLU A 40 -6.64 -5.41 7.26
CA GLU A 40 -7.91 -5.74 7.91
C GLU A 40 -8.82 -6.44 6.92
N TRP A 41 -9.35 -7.60 7.31
CA TRP A 41 -10.33 -8.34 6.54
C TRP A 41 -11.28 -9.09 7.47
N PRO A 42 -12.52 -9.40 7.03
CA PRO A 42 -13.48 -10.13 7.84
C PRO A 42 -13.05 -11.60 7.95
N ARG A 43 -12.39 -11.98 9.04
CA ARG A 43 -12.13 -13.37 9.44
C ARG A 43 -12.40 -13.53 10.92
N GLU A 44 -12.60 -14.78 11.31
CA GLU A 44 -12.56 -15.18 12.71
C GLU A 44 -11.24 -14.72 13.35
N ARG A 45 -11.32 -14.17 14.56
CA ARG A 45 -10.18 -13.63 15.34
C ARG A 45 -9.46 -12.42 14.73
N ALA A 46 -10.09 -11.70 13.79
CA ALA A 46 -9.52 -10.46 13.24
C ALA A 46 -9.26 -9.40 14.31
N ASP A 47 -9.93 -9.45 15.46
CA ASP A 47 -9.69 -8.53 16.59
C ASP A 47 -8.39 -8.83 17.34
N PHE A 48 -7.86 -10.06 17.24
CA PHE A 48 -6.69 -10.50 17.99
C PHE A 48 -5.44 -10.61 17.13
N TYR A 49 -5.58 -11.05 15.88
CA TYR A 49 -4.44 -11.32 15.00
C TYR A 49 -4.65 -10.73 13.60
N GLY A 50 -3.56 -10.34 12.97
CA GLY A 50 -3.56 -9.82 11.61
C GLY A 50 -2.20 -9.90 10.92
N PHE A 51 -2.06 -9.15 9.83
CA PHE A 51 -0.78 -8.93 9.17
C PHE A 51 -0.49 -7.44 9.05
N THR A 52 0.77 -7.08 9.22
CA THR A 52 1.29 -5.77 8.82
C THR A 52 2.17 -5.95 7.57
N PHE A 53 2.00 -5.08 6.59
CA PHE A 53 2.84 -5.04 5.39
C PHE A 53 3.71 -3.80 5.39
N LYS A 54 4.97 -3.97 5.00
CA LYS A 54 5.88 -2.89 4.64
C LYS A 54 6.00 -2.85 3.12
N PHE A 55 5.70 -1.72 2.50
CA PHE A 55 5.78 -1.54 1.06
C PHE A 55 7.01 -0.73 0.68
N GLY A 56 7.86 -1.28 -0.21
CA GLY A 56 9.03 -0.61 -0.76
C GLY A 56 8.77 0.02 -2.14
N LYS A 57 9.49 1.09 -2.48
CA LYS A 57 9.36 1.81 -3.78
C LYS A 57 9.65 0.93 -5.00
N ASP A 58 10.48 -0.09 -4.83
CA ASP A 58 10.86 -1.09 -5.84
C ASP A 58 9.80 -2.21 -6.01
N GLY A 59 8.63 -2.06 -5.38
CA GLY A 59 7.58 -3.07 -5.35
C GLY A 59 7.84 -4.21 -4.38
N SER A 60 8.91 -4.18 -3.57
CA SER A 60 9.14 -5.18 -2.53
C SER A 60 8.10 -5.10 -1.41
N ILE A 61 7.81 -6.25 -0.79
CA ILE A 61 6.95 -6.36 0.38
C ILE A 61 7.70 -7.10 1.49
N SER A 62 7.66 -6.58 2.71
CA SER A 62 7.85 -7.41 3.92
C SER A 62 6.50 -7.66 4.58
N LYS A 63 6.30 -8.88 5.06
CA LYS A 63 5.09 -9.30 5.78
C LYS A 63 5.43 -9.64 7.22
N TYR A 64 4.65 -9.12 8.14
CA TYR A 64 4.77 -9.39 9.57
C TYR A 64 3.46 -10.01 10.05
N SER A 65 3.53 -11.04 10.91
CA SER A 65 2.43 -11.37 11.80
C SER A 65 2.19 -10.17 12.73
N PHE A 66 0.93 -9.90 13.05
CA PHE A 66 0.56 -8.82 13.94
C PHE A 66 -0.33 -9.37 15.06
N ASP A 67 0.20 -9.37 16.27
CA ASP A 67 -0.54 -9.58 17.51
C ASP A 67 -1.12 -8.24 17.95
N LYS A 68 -2.44 -8.11 17.86
CA LYS A 68 -3.14 -6.85 18.14
C LYS A 68 -3.30 -6.59 19.63
N ILE A 69 -3.28 -7.64 20.44
CA ILE A 69 -3.44 -7.53 21.90
C ILE A 69 -2.17 -6.93 22.49
N GLU A 70 -1.02 -7.48 22.09
CA GLU A 70 0.29 -7.06 22.58
C GLU A 70 0.91 -5.92 21.74
N ASP A 71 0.21 -5.46 20.70
CA ASP A 71 0.72 -4.59 19.63
C ASP A 71 2.11 -4.98 19.13
N ARG A 72 2.31 -6.28 18.87
CA ARG A 72 3.61 -6.86 18.52
C ARG A 72 3.62 -7.39 17.10
N ARG A 73 4.71 -7.13 16.38
CA ARG A 73 4.93 -7.60 15.01
C ARG A 73 6.13 -8.52 14.95
N THR A 74 5.94 -9.71 14.38
CA THR A 74 7.04 -10.65 14.15
C THR A 74 7.15 -10.90 12.66
N LEU A 75 8.37 -10.96 12.15
CA LEU A 75 8.59 -11.22 10.74
C LEU A 75 7.97 -12.57 10.37
N PHE A 76 7.11 -12.60 9.35
CA PHE A 76 6.32 -13.80 9.02
C PHE A 76 7.15 -14.92 8.38
N SER A 77 8.36 -14.61 7.91
CA SER A 77 9.23 -15.53 7.19
C SER A 77 10.68 -15.23 7.51
N ASP A 78 11.48 -16.28 7.66
CA ASP A 78 12.94 -16.20 7.91
C ASP A 78 13.69 -15.39 6.84
N TYR A 79 13.10 -15.19 5.65
CA TYR A 79 13.71 -14.46 4.54
C TYR A 79 13.65 -12.92 4.65
N GLY A 80 12.89 -12.33 5.59
CA GLY A 80 12.80 -10.87 5.74
C GLY A 80 12.01 -10.15 4.65
N ILE A 81 12.53 -10.20 3.43
CA ILE A 81 11.88 -9.76 2.19
C ILE A 81 11.81 -10.98 1.29
N GLU A 82 10.61 -11.53 1.11
CA GLU A 82 10.42 -12.66 0.19
C GLU A 82 10.51 -12.12 -1.24
N PRO A 83 11.53 -12.51 -2.04
CA PRO A 83 11.75 -11.93 -3.38
C PRO A 83 10.57 -12.16 -4.33
N ARG A 84 9.80 -13.22 -4.06
CA ARG A 84 8.62 -13.63 -4.81
C ARG A 84 7.35 -12.86 -4.44
N LEU A 85 7.37 -11.98 -3.44
CA LEU A 85 6.19 -11.19 -3.06
C LEU A 85 6.40 -9.74 -3.52
N LYS A 86 5.51 -9.27 -4.39
CA LYS A 86 5.49 -7.87 -4.83
C LYS A 86 4.15 -7.21 -4.59
N TRP A 87 4.18 -5.89 -4.51
CA TRP A 87 2.98 -5.06 -4.56
C TRP A 87 3.01 -4.12 -5.77
N GLY A 88 1.83 -3.62 -6.12
CA GLY A 88 1.68 -2.60 -7.14
C GLY A 88 0.26 -2.08 -7.23
N VAL A 89 0.11 -0.99 -7.96
CA VAL A 89 -1.20 -0.41 -8.31
C VAL A 89 -1.21 -0.19 -9.81
N ALA A 90 -2.17 -0.78 -10.52
CA ALA A 90 -2.41 -0.51 -11.92
C ALA A 90 -3.25 0.77 -12.10
N ASN A 91 -3.26 1.34 -13.30
CA ASN A 91 -3.94 2.62 -13.58
C ASN A 91 -5.46 2.57 -13.37
N ASP A 92 -6.07 1.39 -13.44
CA ASP A 92 -7.48 1.13 -13.17
C ASP A 92 -7.77 0.88 -11.67
N SER A 93 -6.81 1.22 -10.80
CA SER A 93 -6.88 1.06 -9.34
C SER A 93 -6.94 -0.41 -8.88
N ILE A 94 -6.47 -1.36 -9.70
CA ILE A 94 -6.21 -2.72 -9.25
C ILE A 94 -4.96 -2.73 -8.37
N PHE A 95 -5.10 -3.26 -7.16
CA PHE A 95 -4.04 -3.44 -6.19
C PHE A 95 -3.57 -4.89 -6.20
N THR A 96 -2.27 -5.06 -6.42
CA THR A 96 -1.61 -6.36 -6.28
C THR A 96 -0.85 -6.36 -4.96
N ILE A 97 -1.00 -7.44 -4.19
CA ILE A 97 -0.28 -7.64 -2.93
C ILE A 97 0.16 -9.10 -2.85
N MET A 98 1.41 -9.34 -2.41
CA MET A 98 2.00 -10.68 -2.30
C MET A 98 2.00 -11.49 -3.60
N ASN A 99 2.07 -10.82 -4.76
CA ASN A 99 1.88 -11.47 -6.07
C ASN A 99 0.59 -12.30 -6.20
N TYR A 100 -0.38 -12.03 -5.34
CA TYR A 100 -1.69 -12.62 -5.46
C TYR A 100 -2.34 -12.01 -6.71
N ASN A 101 -2.74 -12.85 -7.67
CA ASN A 101 -3.44 -12.44 -8.89
C ASN A 101 -4.89 -11.99 -8.61
N SER A 102 -5.12 -11.36 -7.46
CA SER A 102 -6.42 -10.86 -7.10
C SER A 102 -6.70 -9.62 -7.92
N GLN A 103 -7.89 -9.62 -8.48
CA GLN A 103 -8.58 -8.41 -8.90
C GLN A 103 -9.05 -7.59 -7.68
N ILE A 104 -8.17 -7.36 -6.69
CA ILE A 104 -8.46 -6.46 -5.56
C ILE A 104 -8.54 -5.06 -6.14
N LYS A 105 -9.73 -4.46 -6.07
CA LYS A 105 -9.94 -3.09 -6.54
C LYS A 105 -9.89 -2.12 -5.36
N ILE A 106 -9.10 -1.06 -5.48
CA ILE A 106 -9.16 0.07 -4.55
C ILE A 106 -10.43 0.84 -4.86
N MET A 107 -11.31 0.94 -3.87
CA MET A 107 -12.62 1.58 -4.00
C MET A 107 -12.57 3.04 -3.56
N ARG A 108 -11.79 3.35 -2.53
CA ARG A 108 -11.54 4.70 -1.99
C ARG A 108 -10.28 4.69 -1.14
N TYR A 109 -9.66 5.83 -0.94
CA TYR A 109 -8.48 5.96 -0.09
C TYR A 109 -8.36 7.36 0.51
N ASN A 110 -7.65 7.46 1.62
CA ASN A 110 -7.15 8.70 2.19
C ASN A 110 -5.76 8.45 2.80
N LYS A 111 -5.18 9.47 3.45
CA LYS A 111 -3.82 9.38 4.05
C LYS A 111 -3.62 8.26 5.08
N ASN A 112 -4.68 7.72 5.66
CA ASN A 112 -4.63 6.75 6.74
C ASN A 112 -5.26 5.40 6.39
N THR A 113 -6.07 5.32 5.34
CA THR A 113 -6.89 4.14 5.08
C THR A 113 -7.10 3.94 3.59
N ILE A 114 -6.95 2.71 3.13
CA ILE A 114 -7.23 2.27 1.76
C ILE A 114 -8.32 1.21 1.86
N TRP A 115 -9.47 1.48 1.24
CA TRP A 115 -10.58 0.53 1.20
C TRP A 115 -10.53 -0.24 -0.11
N MET A 116 -10.60 -1.55 0.02
CA MET A 116 -10.36 -2.46 -1.07
C MET A 116 -11.47 -3.51 -1.15
N TYR A 117 -11.78 -3.95 -2.36
CA TYR A 117 -12.73 -5.03 -2.59
C TYR A 117 -12.03 -6.17 -3.33
N ASP A 118 -11.90 -7.32 -2.67
CA ASP A 118 -11.44 -8.57 -3.26
C ASP A 118 -12.60 -9.19 -4.03
N LYS A 119 -12.59 -9.04 -5.36
CA LYS A 119 -13.65 -9.56 -6.24
C LYS A 119 -13.75 -11.09 -6.21
N GLU A 120 -12.61 -11.77 -6.09
CA GLU A 120 -12.53 -13.23 -6.12
C GLU A 120 -13.18 -13.82 -4.87
N ARG A 121 -12.86 -13.26 -3.70
CA ARG A 121 -13.42 -13.69 -2.41
C ARG A 121 -14.68 -12.96 -2.00
N LYS A 122 -15.18 -12.06 -2.84
CA LYS A 122 -16.38 -11.23 -2.61
C LYS A 122 -16.38 -10.56 -1.24
N ARG A 123 -15.26 -9.95 -0.84
CA ARG A 123 -15.12 -9.34 0.50
C ARG A 123 -14.45 -7.98 0.46
N SER A 124 -14.91 -7.12 1.36
CA SER A 124 -14.28 -5.83 1.65
C SER A 124 -13.10 -6.05 2.59
N THR A 125 -12.00 -5.38 2.30
CA THR A 125 -10.78 -5.39 3.11
C THR A 125 -10.22 -3.98 3.19
N MET A 126 -9.35 -3.71 4.15
CA MET A 126 -8.76 -2.39 4.33
C MET A 126 -7.27 -2.51 4.63
N LEU A 127 -6.50 -1.52 4.19
CA LEU A 127 -5.19 -1.24 4.75
C LEU A 127 -5.33 -0.02 5.66
N ILE A 128 -4.91 -0.16 6.91
CA ILE A 128 -4.88 0.93 7.89
C ILE A 128 -3.42 1.29 8.14
N LYS A 129 -3.07 2.56 7.93
CA LYS A 129 -1.75 3.10 8.19
C LYS A 129 -1.38 2.87 9.65
N VAL A 130 -0.23 2.24 9.89
CA VAL A 130 0.34 2.16 11.22
C VAL A 130 0.79 3.56 11.65
N LYS A 131 0.48 3.92 12.89
CA LYS A 131 0.85 5.21 13.51
C LYS A 131 1.61 4.92 14.79
N GLY A 132 2.59 5.76 15.10
CA GLY A 132 3.43 5.58 16.29
C GLY A 132 4.56 4.58 16.07
N ASP A 133 5.13 4.10 17.17
CA ASP A 133 6.28 3.21 17.16
C ASP A 133 5.90 1.81 16.66
N LEU A 134 6.72 1.29 15.75
CA LEU A 134 6.51 -0.01 15.16
C LEU A 134 7.23 -1.06 16.00
N ASN A 135 6.51 -1.72 16.90
CA ASN A 135 7.04 -2.78 17.78
C ASN A 135 7.31 -4.06 16.98
N ILE A 136 8.44 -4.10 16.25
CA ILE A 136 8.95 -5.30 15.60
C ILE A 136 9.84 -6.06 16.59
N GLU A 137 9.50 -7.31 16.84
CA GLU A 137 10.33 -8.24 17.62
C GLU A 137 11.63 -8.57 16.86
N LYS A 138 12.75 -8.49 17.56
CA LYS A 138 14.10 -8.72 17.02
C LYS A 138 14.52 -10.17 17.16
#